data_AF-A0A377I7S5-F1
#
_entry.id   AF-A0A377I7S5-F1
#
_cell.length_a   1.000
_cell.length_b   1.000
_cell.length_c   1.000
_cell.angle_alpha   90.00
_cell.angle_beta   90.00
_cell.angle_gamma   90.00
#
_symmetry.space_group_name_H-M   'P 1'
#
loop_
_entity.id
_entity.type
_entity.pdbx_description
1 polymer ?
#
loop_
_entity_poly.entity_id
_entity_poly.type
_entity_poly.pdbx_seq_one_letter_code
_entity_poly.pdbx_strand_id
1 'polypeptide(L)'
;MKSKKEWYLPKDLAGIGGLSPFPSNVTRKARQEGWIKREAKGIKGGGFEFHYSSLPDNVQRALGFLKPLTKEVGNPITPSQDDLQKRIDQLENKLQALETKAQGFVQPKPPEGLTNDEWQLVCAFRRCNKDRQVGLLATAEALAAQTEKEQKESLAALEVRAVA
;
A
#
# COMPACT_ATOMS: atom_id res chain seq x y z
N MET A 1 -5.76 43.02 -11.45
CA MET A 1 -5.15 41.67 -11.36
C MET A 1 -3.67 41.80 -11.72
N LYS A 2 -2.73 41.36 -10.87
CA LYS A 2 -1.29 41.42 -11.18
C LYS A 2 -0.96 40.30 -12.18
N SER A 3 -0.33 40.65 -13.30
CA SER A 3 0.10 39.72 -14.35
C SER A 3 1.05 38.65 -13.78
N LYS A 4 0.89 37.39 -14.19
CA LYS A 4 1.82 36.30 -13.82
C LYS A 4 3.15 36.53 -14.54
N LYS A 5 4.19 36.93 -13.80
CA LYS A 5 5.55 37.07 -14.30
C LYS A 5 6.34 35.84 -13.86
N GLU A 6 7.25 35.33 -14.68
CA GLU A 6 8.05 34.16 -14.25
C GLU A 6 9.18 34.56 -13.29
N TRP A 7 9.58 35.83 -13.32
CA TRP A 7 10.71 36.37 -12.56
C TRP A 7 10.27 37.58 -11.75
N TYR A 8 10.66 37.59 -10.48
CA TYR A 8 10.25 38.58 -9.51
C TYR A 8 11.44 39.26 -8.84
N LEU A 9 11.37 40.58 -8.65
CA LEU A 9 12.36 41.27 -7.86
C LEU A 9 12.10 41.04 -6.36
N PRO A 10 13.13 41.17 -5.50
CA PRO A 10 12.97 41.13 -4.05
C PRO A 10 11.92 42.12 -3.53
N LYS A 11 11.80 43.29 -4.17
CA LYS A 11 10.79 44.31 -3.85
C LYS A 11 9.35 43.86 -4.14
N ASP A 12 9.17 43.01 -5.14
CA ASP A 12 7.85 42.54 -5.56
C ASP A 12 7.39 41.36 -4.69
N LEU A 13 8.33 40.64 -4.07
CA LEU A 13 8.07 39.52 -3.16
C LEU A 13 7.95 39.94 -1.68
N ALA A 14 8.43 41.13 -1.35
CA ALA A 14 8.40 41.65 0.02
C ALA A 14 6.95 41.73 0.54
N GLY A 15 6.70 41.11 1.71
CA GLY A 15 5.36 41.05 2.31
C GLY A 15 4.39 40.04 1.68
N ILE A 16 4.78 39.29 0.65
CA ILE A 16 3.94 38.27 0.02
C ILE A 16 4.08 36.93 0.76
N GLY A 17 2.95 36.27 1.02
CA GLY A 17 2.93 34.89 1.54
C GLY A 17 3.60 34.71 2.91
N GLY A 18 3.75 35.77 3.70
CA GLY A 18 4.49 35.72 4.98
C GLY A 18 6.00 35.95 4.86
N LEU A 19 6.49 36.42 3.70
CA LEU A 19 7.84 36.97 3.60
C LEU A 19 7.97 38.29 4.39
N SER A 20 9.19 38.61 4.81
CA SER A 20 9.49 39.89 5.45
C SER A 20 9.10 41.05 4.53
N PRO A 21 8.58 42.17 5.07
CA PRO A 21 8.27 43.37 4.28
C PRO A 21 9.53 44.08 3.75
N PHE A 22 10.72 43.68 4.21
CA PHE A 22 11.99 44.28 3.79
C PHE A 22 12.65 43.46 2.66
N PRO A 23 12.93 44.06 1.48
CA PRO A 23 13.54 43.35 0.33
C PRO A 23 14.93 42.77 0.63
N SER A 24 15.69 43.38 1.55
CA SER A 24 16.99 42.89 2.01
C SER A 24 16.89 41.51 2.68
N ASN A 25 15.86 41.32 3.52
CA ASN A 25 15.61 40.05 4.19
C ASN A 25 15.16 38.96 3.21
N VAL A 26 14.39 39.33 2.18
CA VAL A 26 14.01 38.40 1.10
C VAL A 26 15.26 37.93 0.35
N THR A 27 16.20 38.84 0.04
CA THR A 27 17.45 38.49 -0.65
C THR A 27 18.34 37.58 0.20
N ARG A 28 18.41 37.83 1.52
CA ARG A 28 19.12 36.94 2.46
C ARG A 28 18.49 35.55 2.49
N LYS A 29 17.16 35.47 2.58
CA LYS A 29 16.41 34.21 2.55
C LYS A 29 16.62 33.44 1.25
N ALA A 30 16.58 34.14 0.12
CA ALA A 30 16.83 33.56 -1.20
C ALA A 30 18.24 32.96 -1.34
N ARG A 31 19.25 33.57 -0.69
CA ARG A 31 20.61 33.01 -0.63
C ARG A 31 20.68 31.77 0.29
N GLN A 32 19.97 31.78 1.41
CA GLN A 32 19.93 30.65 2.35
C GLN A 32 19.23 29.43 1.75
N GLU A 33 18.12 29.65 1.04
CA GLU A 33 17.31 28.60 0.42
C GLU A 33 17.72 28.29 -1.04
N GLY A 34 18.77 28.94 -1.55
CA GLY A 34 19.33 28.64 -2.86
C GLY A 34 18.40 28.93 -4.05
N TRP A 35 17.62 30.01 -4.00
CA TRP A 35 16.65 30.34 -5.06
C TRP A 35 17.32 30.58 -6.41
N ILE A 36 16.63 30.19 -7.48
CA ILE A 36 17.08 30.39 -8.86
C ILE A 36 17.06 31.89 -9.15
N LYS A 37 18.22 32.46 -9.44
CA LYS A 37 18.42 33.90 -9.65
C LYS A 37 18.97 34.21 -11.04
N ARG A 38 18.57 35.35 -11.61
CA ARG A 38 19.15 35.94 -12.82
C ARG A 38 19.45 37.42 -12.61
N GLU A 39 20.35 37.97 -13.41
CA GLU A 39 20.59 39.42 -13.43
C GLU A 39 19.37 40.17 -13.99
N ALA A 40 18.95 41.20 -13.28
CA ALA A 40 17.77 41.99 -13.64
C ALA A 40 18.10 42.90 -14.84
N LYS A 41 17.36 42.74 -15.94
CA LYS A 41 17.52 43.58 -17.13
C LYS A 41 16.83 44.93 -16.92
N GLY A 42 17.58 46.03 -17.07
CA GLY A 42 17.03 47.40 -17.09
C GLY A 42 16.92 48.11 -15.74
N ILE A 43 17.64 47.67 -14.71
CA ILE A 43 17.67 48.34 -13.39
C ILE A 43 18.98 49.12 -13.22
N LYS A 44 18.84 50.42 -12.91
CA LYS A 44 19.97 51.32 -12.63
C LYS A 44 20.62 50.88 -11.30
N GLY A 45 21.84 50.35 -11.36
CA GLY A 45 22.59 49.83 -10.20
C GLY A 45 22.70 48.30 -10.12
N GLY A 46 22.17 47.57 -11.11
CA GLY A 46 22.16 46.11 -11.10
C GLY A 46 21.21 45.53 -10.05
N GLY A 47 20.89 44.25 -10.17
CA GLY A 47 19.99 43.56 -9.26
C GLY A 47 19.77 42.12 -9.68
N PHE A 48 19.21 41.30 -8.78
CA PHE A 48 18.83 39.93 -9.08
C PHE A 48 17.31 39.78 -9.05
N GLU A 49 16.79 39.01 -10.01
CA GLU A 49 15.42 38.52 -10.01
C GLU A 49 15.40 37.04 -9.66
N PHE A 50 14.33 36.59 -9.00
CA PHE A 50 14.14 35.20 -8.59
C PHE A 50 13.03 34.53 -9.38
N HIS A 51 13.24 33.27 -9.77
CA HIS A 51 12.26 32.50 -10.52
C HIS A 51 11.18 31.93 -9.60
N TYR A 52 9.92 31.99 -10.05
CA TYR A 52 8.77 31.57 -9.23
C TYR A 52 8.86 30.12 -8.71
N SER A 53 9.44 29.20 -9.49
CA SER A 53 9.55 27.78 -9.13
C SER A 53 10.45 27.51 -7.93
N SER A 54 11.34 28.46 -7.62
CA SER A 54 12.27 28.36 -6.49
C SER A 54 11.80 29.11 -5.24
N LEU A 55 10.65 29.78 -5.33
CA LEU A 55 10.04 30.48 -4.19
C LEU A 55 9.34 29.46 -3.28
N PRO A 56 9.18 29.75 -1.98
CA PRO A 56 8.48 28.84 -1.09
C PRO A 56 6.96 28.79 -1.39
N ASP A 57 6.33 27.67 -1.06
CA ASP A 57 4.95 27.34 -1.47
C ASP A 57 3.88 28.35 -1.02
N ASN A 58 4.12 28.99 0.12
CA ASN A 58 3.30 30.09 0.65
C ASN A 58 3.31 31.30 -0.29
N VAL A 59 4.48 31.63 -0.84
CA VAL A 59 4.67 32.73 -1.79
C VAL A 59 4.12 32.36 -3.16
N GLN A 60 4.39 31.15 -3.64
CA GLN A 60 3.84 30.65 -4.90
C GLN A 60 2.30 30.62 -4.90
N ARG A 61 1.66 30.26 -3.77
CA ARG A 61 0.20 30.37 -3.60
C ARG A 61 -0.29 31.81 -3.67
N ALA A 62 0.36 32.72 -2.95
CA ALA A 62 -0.02 34.13 -2.92
C ALA A 62 0.17 34.81 -4.30
N LEU A 63 1.11 34.32 -5.10
CA LEU A 63 1.31 34.73 -6.49
C LEU A 63 0.38 34.02 -7.49
N GLY A 64 -0.38 33.00 -7.05
CA GLY A 64 -1.32 32.25 -7.89
C GLY A 64 -0.68 31.22 -8.83
N PHE A 65 0.53 30.74 -8.52
CA PHE A 65 1.19 29.62 -9.20
C PHE A 65 0.76 28.27 -8.62
N LEU A 66 0.63 28.21 -7.29
CA LEU A 66 0.05 27.06 -6.62
C LEU A 66 -1.41 27.38 -6.32
N LYS A 67 -2.32 26.50 -6.75
CA LYS A 67 -3.66 26.48 -6.19
C LYS A 67 -3.49 26.30 -4.67
N PRO A 68 -4.24 27.02 -3.83
CA PRO A 68 -4.22 26.73 -2.41
C PRO A 68 -4.32 25.21 -2.23
N LEU A 69 -3.45 24.60 -1.41
CA LEU A 69 -3.95 23.50 -0.59
C LEU A 69 -4.94 24.14 0.38
N THR A 70 -6.07 24.58 -0.16
CA THR A 70 -7.31 24.30 0.50
C THR A 70 -7.18 22.81 0.84
N LYS A 71 -7.00 22.51 2.13
CA LYS A 71 -8.00 21.63 2.71
C LYS A 71 -9.30 22.29 2.29
N GLU A 72 -9.78 21.93 1.11
CA GLU A 72 -11.16 22.10 0.77
C GLU A 72 -11.77 21.26 1.90
N VAL A 73 -12.18 21.92 2.98
CA VAL A 73 -13.50 21.65 3.50
C VAL A 73 -14.39 22.06 2.33
N GLY A 74 -14.37 21.23 1.29
CA GLY A 74 -15.41 21.23 0.30
C GLY A 74 -16.63 21.14 1.17
N ASN A 75 -17.53 22.12 0.99
CA ASN A 75 -18.92 22.00 1.38
C ASN A 75 -19.23 20.51 1.48
N PRO A 76 -19.55 19.93 2.66
CA PRO A 76 -19.75 18.50 2.71
C PRO A 76 -20.81 18.26 1.66
N ILE A 77 -20.38 17.68 0.53
CA ILE A 77 -21.26 16.86 -0.27
C ILE A 77 -21.48 15.76 0.74
N THR A 78 -22.46 15.95 1.63
CA THR A 78 -23.19 14.85 2.21
C THR A 78 -23.57 14.09 0.95
N PRO A 79 -22.89 12.97 0.63
CA PRO A 79 -23.33 12.14 -0.47
C PRO A 79 -24.84 11.97 -0.26
N SER A 80 -25.63 12.22 -1.30
CA SER A 80 -27.07 12.03 -1.20
C SER A 80 -27.32 10.65 -0.59
N GLN A 81 -28.42 10.49 0.14
CA GLN A 81 -28.78 9.18 0.69
C GLN A 81 -28.70 8.09 -0.40
N ASP A 82 -29.01 8.45 -1.65
CA ASP A 82 -28.88 7.60 -2.83
C ASP A 82 -27.43 7.25 -3.21
N ASP A 83 -26.49 8.18 -3.05
CA ASP A 83 -25.07 7.94 -3.35
C ASP A 83 -24.43 7.04 -2.28
N LEU A 84 -24.86 7.19 -1.02
CA LEU A 84 -24.48 6.27 0.06
C LEU A 84 -25.05 4.88 -0.20
N GLN A 85 -26.32 4.78 -0.60
CA GLN A 85 -26.93 3.49 -0.91
C GLN A 85 -26.19 2.79 -2.07
N LYS A 86 -25.90 3.51 -3.16
CA LYS A 86 -25.09 2.95 -4.26
C LYS A 86 -23.71 2.45 -3.80
N ARG A 87 -23.07 3.13 -2.86
CA ARG A 87 -21.78 2.69 -2.30
C ARG A 87 -21.93 1.44 -1.44
N ILE A 88 -23.01 1.35 -0.66
CA ILE A 88 -23.34 0.14 0.13
C ILE A 88 -23.55 -1.04 -0.81
N ASP A 89 -24.40 -0.90 -1.83
CA ASP A 89 -24.68 -1.97 -2.79
C ASP A 89 -23.40 -2.41 -3.53
N GLN A 90 -22.52 -1.46 -3.88
CA GLN A 90 -21.22 -1.77 -4.49
C GLN A 90 -20.29 -2.54 -3.54
N LEU A 91 -20.31 -2.22 -2.25
CA LEU A 91 -19.51 -2.92 -1.25
C LEU A 91 -20.03 -4.33 -1.01
N GLU A 92 -21.35 -4.51 -0.93
CA GLU A 92 -22.00 -5.81 -0.78
C GLU A 92 -21.66 -6.73 -1.96
N ASN A 93 -21.76 -6.23 -3.19
CA ASN A 93 -21.37 -7.00 -4.39
C ASN A 93 -19.87 -7.37 -4.39
N LYS A 94 -18.99 -6.45 -3.95
CA LYS A 94 -17.56 -6.72 -3.82
C LYS A 94 -17.27 -7.76 -2.74
N LEU A 95 -17.98 -7.71 -1.61
CA LEU A 95 -17.87 -8.70 -0.55
C LEU A 95 -18.27 -10.08 -1.05
N GLN A 96 -19.43 -10.21 -1.71
CA GLN A 96 -19.89 -11.47 -2.27
C GLN A 96 -18.90 -12.04 -3.32
N ALA A 97 -18.31 -11.18 -4.15
CA ALA A 97 -17.29 -11.59 -5.11
C ALA A 97 -16.00 -12.07 -4.42
N LEU A 98 -15.61 -11.44 -3.31
CA LEU A 98 -14.47 -11.88 -2.51
C LEU A 98 -14.76 -13.17 -1.77
N GLU A 99 -15.96 -13.33 -1.20
CA GLU A 99 -16.41 -14.56 -0.55
C GLU A 99 -16.39 -15.72 -1.55
N THR A 100 -16.94 -15.54 -2.75
CA THR A 100 -16.91 -16.56 -3.82
C THR A 100 -15.48 -16.96 -4.19
N LYS A 101 -14.56 -15.99 -4.26
CA LYS A 101 -13.13 -16.25 -4.50
C LYS A 101 -12.47 -16.96 -3.32
N ALA A 102 -12.85 -16.58 -2.09
CA ALA A 102 -12.35 -17.18 -0.86
C ALA A 102 -12.96 -18.56 -0.58
N GLN A 103 -14.13 -18.89 -1.13
CA GLN A 103 -14.73 -20.22 -1.03
C GLN A 103 -13.80 -21.32 -1.59
N GLY A 104 -12.89 -20.96 -2.51
CA GLY A 104 -11.81 -21.84 -2.98
C GLY A 104 -10.66 -22.04 -1.97
N PHE A 105 -10.58 -21.22 -0.93
CA PHE A 105 -9.49 -21.15 0.06
C PHE A 105 -9.91 -21.44 1.51
N VAL A 106 -11.21 -21.46 1.83
CA VAL A 106 -11.68 -21.88 3.15
C VAL A 106 -11.56 -23.40 3.25
N GLN A 107 -10.57 -23.88 3.99
CA GLN A 107 -10.52 -25.28 4.40
C GLN A 107 -11.79 -25.58 5.19
N PRO A 108 -12.61 -26.58 4.81
CA PRO A 108 -13.81 -26.90 5.57
C PRO A 108 -13.40 -27.32 7.00
N LYS A 109 -14.29 -27.18 7.98
CA LYS A 109 -14.02 -27.68 9.33
C LYS A 109 -13.91 -29.21 9.28
N PRO A 110 -12.97 -29.85 10.00
CA PRO A 110 -12.88 -31.31 10.08
C PRO A 110 -14.21 -31.90 10.60
N PRO A 111 -14.72 -32.99 9.98
CA PRO A 111 -15.83 -33.77 10.54
C PRO A 111 -15.50 -34.31 11.94
N GLU A 112 -16.52 -34.58 12.75
CA GLU A 112 -16.33 -35.25 14.04
C GLU A 112 -15.60 -36.59 13.86
N GLY A 113 -14.51 -36.77 14.61
CA GLY A 113 -13.68 -37.98 14.56
C GLY A 113 -12.40 -37.88 13.73
N LEU A 114 -12.18 -36.82 12.95
CA LEU A 114 -10.90 -36.58 12.26
C LEU A 114 -10.06 -35.53 13.00
N THR A 115 -8.78 -35.84 13.19
CA THR A 115 -7.78 -34.87 13.62
C THR A 115 -7.53 -33.82 12.53
N ASN A 116 -6.91 -32.70 12.90
CA ASN A 116 -6.61 -31.63 11.94
C ASN A 116 -5.68 -32.13 10.81
N ASP A 117 -4.70 -32.96 11.14
CA ASP A 117 -3.71 -33.47 10.17
C ASP A 117 -4.35 -34.46 9.18
N GLU A 118 -5.19 -35.38 9.66
CA GLU A 118 -5.97 -36.28 8.81
C GLU A 118 -6.90 -35.50 7.86
N TRP A 119 -7.49 -34.42 8.37
CA TRP A 119 -8.33 -33.58 7.57
C TRP A 119 -7.58 -32.76 6.51
N GLN A 120 -6.36 -32.29 6.83
CA GLN A 120 -5.49 -31.65 5.82
C GLN A 120 -5.16 -32.62 4.68
N LEU A 121 -4.89 -33.90 5.00
CA LEU A 121 -4.65 -34.94 3.99
C LEU A 121 -5.88 -35.14 3.10
N VAL A 122 -7.08 -35.24 3.69
CA VAL A 122 -8.34 -35.37 2.92
C VAL A 122 -8.57 -34.16 2.00
N CYS A 123 -8.32 -32.94 2.49
CA CYS A 123 -8.45 -31.73 1.69
C CYS A 123 -7.45 -31.68 0.53
N ALA A 124 -6.19 -32.03 0.77
CA ALA A 124 -5.15 -32.09 -0.26
C ALA A 124 -5.51 -33.15 -1.32
N PHE A 125 -5.93 -34.33 -0.89
CA PHE A 125 -6.34 -35.42 -1.77
C PHE A 125 -7.50 -35.02 -2.70
N ARG A 126 -8.52 -34.33 -2.15
CA ARG A 126 -9.68 -33.87 -2.93
C ARG A 126 -9.34 -32.80 -3.98
N ARG A 127 -8.26 -32.04 -3.79
CA ARG A 127 -7.76 -31.04 -4.77
C ARG A 127 -6.96 -31.65 -5.91
N CYS A 128 -6.48 -32.88 -5.75
CA CYS A 128 -5.71 -33.56 -6.77
C CYS A 128 -6.59 -34.09 -7.92
N ASN A 129 -6.01 -34.18 -9.12
CA ASN A 129 -6.61 -34.91 -10.23
C ASN A 129 -6.55 -36.43 -9.98
N LYS A 130 -7.23 -37.22 -10.82
CA LYS A 130 -7.39 -38.67 -10.59
C LYS A 130 -6.05 -39.41 -10.53
N ASP A 131 -5.10 -39.07 -11.40
CA ASP A 131 -3.78 -39.72 -11.44
C ASP A 131 -2.97 -39.44 -10.16
N ARG A 132 -2.96 -38.19 -9.70
CA ARG A 132 -2.27 -37.81 -8.46
C ARG A 132 -2.93 -38.42 -7.23
N GLN A 133 -4.26 -38.58 -7.24
CA GLN A 133 -4.95 -39.32 -6.17
C GLN A 133 -4.46 -40.76 -6.07
N VAL A 134 -4.35 -41.47 -7.20
CA VAL A 134 -3.84 -42.84 -7.22
C VAL A 134 -2.40 -42.90 -6.71
N GLY A 135 -1.55 -41.96 -7.15
CA GLY A 135 -0.17 -41.87 -6.67
C GLY A 135 -0.07 -41.64 -5.16
N LEU A 136 -0.85 -40.70 -4.62
CA LEU A 136 -0.85 -40.39 -3.18
C LEU A 136 -1.33 -41.58 -2.33
N LEU A 137 -2.35 -42.32 -2.79
CA LEU A 137 -2.81 -43.53 -2.10
C LEU A 137 -1.72 -44.59 -2.08
N ALA A 138 -1.09 -44.87 -3.23
CA ALA A 138 -0.03 -45.86 -3.31
C ALA A 138 1.16 -45.51 -2.40
N THR A 139 1.55 -44.23 -2.33
CA THR A 139 2.64 -43.80 -1.43
C THR A 139 2.24 -43.92 0.04
N ALA A 140 1.00 -43.57 0.39
CA ALA A 140 0.51 -43.68 1.77
C ALA A 140 0.44 -45.15 2.21
N GLU A 141 -0.07 -46.04 1.36
CA GLU A 141 -0.10 -47.49 1.60
C GLU A 141 1.30 -48.08 1.76
N ALA A 142 2.26 -47.68 0.93
CA ALA A 142 3.64 -48.14 1.03
C ALA A 142 4.29 -47.73 2.36
N LEU A 143 4.09 -46.49 2.81
CA LEU A 143 4.61 -46.00 4.10
C LEU A 143 3.95 -46.72 5.29
N ALA A 144 2.65 -46.98 5.21
CA ALA A 144 1.94 -47.76 6.22
C ALA A 144 2.49 -49.19 6.32
N ALA A 145 2.65 -49.87 5.17
CA ALA A 145 3.22 -51.21 5.12
C ALA A 145 4.66 -51.27 5.65
N GLN A 146 5.48 -50.25 5.36
CA GLN A 146 6.82 -50.13 5.92
C GLN A 146 6.79 -50.00 7.45
N THR A 147 5.89 -49.16 7.98
CA THR A 147 5.73 -48.97 9.43
C THR A 147 5.30 -50.26 10.12
N GLU A 148 4.34 -50.99 9.56
CA GLU A 148 3.92 -52.29 10.10
C GLU A 148 5.06 -53.32 10.11
N LYS A 149 5.88 -53.33 9.06
CA LYS A 149 7.04 -54.22 8.99
C LYS A 149 8.06 -53.89 10.07
N GLU A 150 8.41 -52.62 10.23
CA GLU A 150 9.35 -52.14 11.27
C GLU A 150 8.83 -52.47 12.68
N GLN A 151 7.51 -52.34 12.91
CA GLN A 151 6.88 -52.73 14.17
C GLN A 151 6.97 -54.24 14.43
N LYS A 152 6.69 -55.07 13.43
CA LYS A 152 6.81 -56.55 13.54
C LYS A 152 8.24 -56.97 13.83
N GLU A 153 9.21 -56.40 13.14
CA GLU A 153 10.64 -56.67 13.37
C GLU A 153 11.07 -56.25 14.78
N SER A 154 10.60 -55.09 15.26
CA SER A 154 10.88 -54.59 16.61
C SER A 154 10.28 -55.51 17.70
N LEU A 155 9.06 -56.00 17.50
CA LEU A 155 8.41 -56.94 18.42
C LEU A 155 9.16 -58.29 18.46
N ALA A 156 9.52 -58.84 17.29
CA ALA A 156 10.30 -60.07 17.21
C ALA A 156 11.67 -59.96 17.91
N ALA A 157 12.33 -58.81 17.77
CA ALA A 157 13.61 -58.56 18.45
C ALA A 157 13.48 -58.51 19.98
N LEU A 158 12.36 -58.01 20.51
CA LEU A 158 12.07 -58.00 21.94
C LEU A 158 11.80 -59.41 22.48
N GLU A 159 11.06 -60.24 21.74
CA GLU A 159 10.79 -61.64 22.13
C GLU A 159 12.07 -62.47 22.18
N VAL A 160 12.93 -62.36 21.17
CA VAL A 160 14.23 -63.06 21.15
C VAL A 160 15.11 -62.66 22.34
N ARG A 161 15.10 -61.38 22.72
CA ARG A 161 15.86 -60.89 23.87
C ARG A 161 15.30 -61.36 25.22
N ALA A 162 14.01 -61.64 25.32
CA ALA A 162 13.39 -62.11 26.56
C ALA A 162 13.64 -63.61 26.84
N VAL A 163 14.05 -64.38 25.83
CA VAL A 163 14.28 -65.83 25.90
C VAL A 163 15.77 -66.19 26.07
N ALA A 164 16.68 -65.24 25.84
CA ALA A 164 18.13 -65.38 26.01
C ALA A 164 18.61 -64.94 27.40
#